data_AF-A0AAP0BBW0-F1
#
_entry.id   AF-A0AAP0BBW0-F1
#
_cell.length_a   1.000
_cell.length_b   1.000
_cell.length_c   1.000
_cell.angle_alpha   90.00
_cell.angle_beta   90.00
_cell.angle_gamma   90.00
#
_symmetry.space_group_name_H-M   'P 1'
#
loop_
_entity.id
_entity.type
_entity.pdbx_description
1 polymer ?
#
loop_
_entity_poly.entity_id
_entity_poly.type
_entity_poly.pdbx_seq_one_letter_code
_entity_poly.pdbx_strand_id
1 'polypeptide(L)'
;MVGTDPISLEKALENTVIKVVPMENVMGRKLVEAGDFCERRNGRGVDLNRNWSVDWGKKEKDYDPYEENPGVAPFSEPEAQIMRMLSKTFDPHIWVNVHSGMEALFMPYDHKNTTPEGLTSQLMKSMLEDVNHHHFQGRCLVGSGGGSVGYFAHGTTTDYMHDIAKVPMAFTFEIYGNPSASSKDCFKMFNPVDAATFQRVVADWCGAFLTIFKTSPELLRSANMTQGRWISIGGDSVEGLLLERNGRGRGKKTDGLEFGMSEMRTYFRLFILSCFFLMFMFCSRITKSKCRHGSSLHA
;
A
#
# COMPACT_ATOMS: atom_id res chain seq x y z
N MET A 1 -17.64 -14.58 22.03
CA MET A 1 -16.29 -15.11 21.85
C MET A 1 -16.33 -16.61 22.08
N VAL A 2 -16.34 -17.41 21.01
CA VAL A 2 -16.14 -18.85 21.12
C VAL A 2 -14.69 -19.06 21.57
N GLY A 3 -14.53 -19.76 22.70
CA GLY A 3 -13.29 -19.91 23.44
C GLY A 3 -12.16 -20.43 22.55
N THR A 4 -11.28 -19.53 22.15
CA THR A 4 -9.97 -19.92 21.69
C THR A 4 -9.15 -20.16 22.94
N ASP A 5 -8.76 -21.40 23.19
CA ASP A 5 -7.84 -21.73 24.27
C ASP A 5 -6.60 -20.81 24.16
N PRO A 6 -6.28 -19.99 25.18
CA PRO A 6 -5.17 -19.06 25.14
C PRO A 6 -3.84 -19.73 24.76
N ILE A 7 -3.64 -20.98 25.19
CA ILE A 7 -2.44 -21.77 24.88
C ILE A 7 -2.40 -22.10 23.38
N SER A 8 -3.53 -22.49 22.79
CA SER A 8 -3.65 -22.70 21.33
C SER A 8 -3.40 -21.40 20.53
N LEU A 9 -3.81 -20.25 21.04
CA LEU A 9 -3.58 -18.97 20.38
C LEU A 9 -2.11 -18.54 20.46
N GLU A 10 -1.48 -18.61 21.63
CA GLU A 10 -0.06 -18.30 21.79
C GLU A 10 0.77 -19.18 20.86
N LYS A 11 0.54 -20.50 20.88
CA LYS A 11 1.24 -21.44 20.01
C LYS A 11 1.07 -21.13 18.52
N ALA A 12 -0.12 -20.67 18.11
CA ALA A 12 -0.37 -20.28 16.73
C ALA A 12 0.34 -18.98 16.33
N LEU A 13 0.61 -18.10 17.29
CA LEU A 13 1.25 -16.82 17.06
C LEU A 13 2.76 -16.82 17.33
N GLU A 14 3.32 -17.91 17.89
CA GLU A 14 4.75 -18.06 18.21
C GLU A 14 5.69 -17.66 17.07
N ASN A 15 5.29 -17.92 15.82
CA ASN A 15 6.08 -17.63 14.62
C ASN A 15 5.48 -16.53 13.74
N THR A 16 4.63 -15.67 14.33
CA THR A 16 3.88 -14.64 13.61
C THR A 16 4.21 -13.26 14.17
N VAL A 17 4.79 -12.40 13.34
CA VAL A 17 4.96 -10.98 13.66
C VAL A 17 3.86 -10.20 12.94
N ILE A 18 3.10 -9.41 13.70
CA ILE A 18 2.01 -8.59 13.17
C ILE A 18 2.44 -7.12 13.25
N LYS A 19 2.33 -6.41 12.13
CA LYS A 19 2.53 -4.97 12.07
C LYS A 19 1.24 -4.28 11.62
N VAL A 20 0.70 -3.43 12.48
CA VAL A 20 -0.56 -2.72 12.23
C VAL A 20 -0.27 -1.23 12.07
N VAL A 21 -0.77 -0.66 10.98
CA VAL A 21 -0.83 0.80 10.80
C VAL A 21 -2.30 1.21 10.98
N PRO A 22 -2.69 1.71 12.17
CA PRO A 22 -4.10 1.95 12.47
C PRO A 22 -4.69 3.14 11.70
N MET A 23 -3.85 4.04 11.20
CA MET A 23 -4.27 5.22 10.45
C MET A 23 -3.21 5.57 9.41
N GLU A 24 -3.45 5.18 8.15
CA GLU A 24 -2.61 5.54 7.01
C GLU A 24 -2.81 7.02 6.63
N ASN A 25 -4.07 7.48 6.60
CA ASN A 25 -4.46 8.79 6.11
C ASN A 25 -4.85 9.74 7.26
N VAL A 26 -3.86 10.21 8.03
CA VAL A 26 -4.09 11.09 9.18
C VAL A 26 -4.74 12.42 8.76
N MET A 27 -4.36 12.98 7.61
CA MET A 27 -4.88 14.28 7.17
C MET A 27 -6.30 14.20 6.62
N GLY A 28 -6.63 13.17 5.83
CA GLY A 28 -8.01 12.92 5.41
C GLY A 28 -8.92 12.63 6.60
N ARG A 29 -8.42 11.86 7.58
CA ARG A 29 -9.15 11.58 8.82
C ARG A 29 -9.56 12.85 9.58
N LYS A 30 -8.70 13.87 9.63
CA LYS A 30 -9.03 15.16 10.24
C LYS A 30 -10.19 15.87 9.55
N LEU A 31 -10.32 15.74 8.22
CA LEU A 31 -11.43 16.33 7.46
C LEU A 31 -12.75 15.59 7.77
N VAL A 32 -12.70 14.27 7.80
CA VAL A 32 -13.84 13.42 8.21
C VAL A 32 -14.31 13.77 9.63
N GLU A 33 -13.39 13.91 10.58
CA GLU A 33 -13.72 14.28 11.96
C GLU A 33 -14.20 15.73 12.11
N ALA A 34 -13.90 16.59 11.14
CA ALA A 34 -14.44 17.95 11.05
C ALA A 34 -15.83 18.02 10.41
N GLY A 35 -16.41 16.87 10.01
CA GLY A 35 -17.77 16.75 9.49
C GLY A 35 -17.87 16.43 8.00
N ASP A 36 -16.75 16.33 7.28
CA ASP A 36 -16.75 15.89 5.88
C ASP A 36 -16.75 14.36 5.78
N PHE A 37 -17.85 13.73 6.19
CA PHE A 37 -17.95 12.27 6.32
C PHE A 37 -17.78 11.50 5.01
N CYS A 38 -17.81 12.17 3.86
CA CYS A 38 -17.61 11.56 2.56
C CYS A 38 -16.19 11.71 2.02
N GLU A 39 -15.31 12.47 2.68
CA GLU A 39 -13.92 12.57 2.23
C GLU A 39 -13.18 11.24 2.41
N ARG A 40 -12.55 10.79 1.32
CA ARG A 40 -11.79 9.53 1.23
C ARG A 40 -10.29 9.77 0.99
N ARG A 41 -9.94 10.93 0.45
CA ARG A 41 -8.58 11.28 -0.02
C ARG A 41 -7.75 11.83 1.12
N ASN A 42 -6.47 12.03 0.87
CA ASN A 42 -5.60 12.70 1.81
C ASN A 42 -5.84 14.22 1.85
N GLY A 43 -5.10 14.93 2.72
CA GLY A 43 -5.23 16.39 2.85
C GLY A 43 -4.82 17.21 1.62
N ARG A 44 -4.35 16.58 0.54
CA ARG A 44 -4.08 17.20 -0.77
C ARG A 44 -5.07 16.77 -1.85
N GLY A 45 -6.13 16.07 -1.49
CA GLY A 45 -7.14 15.58 -2.42
C GLY A 45 -6.62 14.49 -3.35
N VAL A 46 -5.66 13.67 -2.91
CA VAL A 46 -5.19 12.49 -3.66
C VAL A 46 -5.76 11.22 -3.03
N ASP A 47 -6.29 10.34 -3.86
CA ASP A 47 -6.66 8.98 -3.47
C ASP A 47 -5.39 8.14 -3.29
N LEU A 48 -5.10 7.78 -2.03
CA LEU A 48 -3.92 7.00 -1.69
C LEU A 48 -3.95 5.60 -2.30
N ASN A 49 -5.13 5.02 -2.56
CA ASN A 49 -5.29 3.74 -3.25
C ASN A 49 -5.44 3.90 -4.78
N ARG A 50 -4.99 5.04 -5.32
CA ARG A 50 -4.68 5.26 -6.75
C ARG A 50 -3.24 5.75 -6.96
N ASN A 51 -2.47 5.94 -5.88
CA ASN A 51 -1.15 6.55 -5.91
C ASN A 51 0.02 5.54 -6.05
N TRP A 52 -0.25 4.26 -6.34
CA TRP A 52 0.79 3.24 -6.49
C TRP A 52 1.15 2.99 -7.95
N SER A 53 2.32 2.40 -8.22
CA SER A 53 2.91 2.42 -9.57
C SER A 53 2.35 1.42 -10.60
N VAL A 54 1.46 0.49 -10.21
CA VAL A 54 0.90 -0.50 -11.15
C VAL A 54 -0.25 0.13 -11.93
N ASP A 55 -0.12 0.20 -13.27
CA ASP A 55 -1.08 0.84 -14.19
C ASP A 55 -1.43 2.30 -13.80
N TRP A 56 -0.53 2.98 -13.09
CA TRP A 56 -0.77 4.31 -12.51
C TRP A 56 -1.21 5.33 -13.54
N GLY A 57 -2.21 6.14 -13.17
CA GLY A 57 -2.68 7.27 -13.97
C GLY A 57 -3.57 6.88 -15.16
N LYS A 58 -3.80 5.58 -15.39
CA LYS A 58 -4.82 5.10 -16.32
C LYS A 58 -6.21 5.45 -15.79
N LYS A 59 -7.09 5.83 -16.71
CA LYS A 59 -8.45 6.27 -16.43
C LYS A 59 -9.43 5.42 -17.21
N GLU A 60 -10.34 4.77 -16.51
CA GLU A 60 -11.45 4.06 -17.14
C GLU A 60 -12.52 5.04 -17.64
N LYS A 61 -13.52 4.52 -18.36
CA LYS A 61 -14.59 5.36 -18.93
C LYS A 61 -15.45 6.04 -17.87
N ASP A 62 -15.57 5.41 -16.72
CA ASP A 62 -16.32 5.82 -15.52
C ASP A 62 -15.43 6.57 -14.51
N TYR A 63 -14.20 6.93 -14.88
CA TYR A 63 -13.26 7.65 -14.03
C TYR A 63 -13.86 8.95 -13.45
N ASP A 64 -13.85 9.06 -12.13
CA ASP A 64 -14.21 10.28 -11.42
C ASP A 64 -12.94 10.96 -10.86
N PRO A 65 -12.52 12.14 -11.37
CA PRO A 65 -11.35 12.85 -10.86
C PRO A 65 -11.50 13.31 -9.41
N TYR A 66 -12.72 13.44 -8.90
CA TYR A 66 -12.93 13.75 -7.50
C TYR A 66 -12.62 12.53 -6.64
N GLU A 67 -13.11 11.35 -6.98
CA GLU A 67 -12.93 10.13 -6.16
C GLU A 67 -11.57 9.47 -6.36
N GLU A 68 -11.04 9.52 -7.59
CA GLU A 68 -9.93 8.68 -8.06
C GLU A 68 -8.70 9.48 -8.47
N ASN A 69 -8.50 10.69 -7.95
CA ASN A 69 -7.31 11.48 -8.25
C ASN A 69 -6.03 10.70 -7.86
N PRO A 70 -5.18 10.27 -8.82
CA PRO A 70 -4.04 9.41 -8.53
C PRO A 70 -2.80 10.19 -8.09
N GLY A 71 -2.87 11.52 -7.98
CA GLY A 71 -1.75 12.40 -7.71
C GLY A 71 -0.97 12.79 -8.97
N VAL A 72 0.21 13.40 -8.79
CA VAL A 72 1.03 13.93 -9.91
C VAL A 72 2.04 12.91 -10.46
N ALA A 73 2.33 11.87 -9.69
CA ALA A 73 3.22 10.77 -10.03
C ALA A 73 2.90 9.57 -9.11
N PRO A 74 3.28 8.33 -9.47
CA PRO A 74 3.20 7.23 -8.52
C PRO A 74 4.07 7.54 -7.30
N PHE A 75 3.55 7.27 -6.11
CA PHE A 75 4.15 7.60 -4.82
C PHE A 75 4.40 9.10 -4.63
N SER A 76 3.59 9.98 -5.23
CA SER A 76 3.68 11.42 -4.95
C SER A 76 3.32 11.75 -3.50
N GLU A 77 2.52 10.91 -2.84
CA GLU A 77 2.06 11.15 -1.48
C GLU A 77 2.98 10.52 -0.41
N PRO A 78 3.34 11.24 0.68
CA PRO A 78 4.21 10.72 1.71
C PRO A 78 3.59 9.52 2.43
N GLU A 79 2.26 9.46 2.55
CA GLU A 79 1.55 8.29 3.10
C GLU A 79 1.88 7.03 2.29
N ALA A 80 1.72 7.08 0.97
CA ALA A 80 2.06 5.97 0.07
C ALA A 80 3.57 5.63 0.11
N GLN A 81 4.44 6.65 0.19
CA GLN A 81 5.89 6.42 0.32
C GLN A 81 6.26 5.70 1.63
N ILE A 82 5.64 6.07 2.74
CA ILE A 82 5.84 5.43 4.04
C ILE A 82 5.37 3.98 4.00
N MET A 83 4.18 3.71 3.45
CA MET A 83 3.68 2.34 3.34
C MET A 83 4.55 1.47 2.43
N ARG A 84 5.08 2.05 1.34
CA ARG A 84 6.04 1.39 0.45
C ARG A 84 7.37 1.10 1.13
N MET A 85 7.89 2.04 1.94
CA MET A 85 9.09 1.80 2.74
C MET A 85 8.83 0.68 3.76
N LEU A 86 7.70 0.75 4.44
CA LEU A 86 7.31 -0.21 5.46
C LEU A 86 7.24 -1.61 4.89
N SER A 87 6.57 -1.81 3.75
CA SER A 87 6.46 -3.12 3.11
C SER A 87 7.82 -3.70 2.73
N LYS A 88 8.76 -2.86 2.25
CA LYS A 88 10.12 -3.30 1.95
C LYS A 88 10.92 -3.66 3.20
N THR A 89 10.83 -2.85 4.26
CA THR A 89 11.60 -3.07 5.49
C THR A 89 11.07 -4.23 6.33
N PHE A 90 9.76 -4.46 6.29
CA PHE A 90 9.10 -5.51 7.04
C PHE A 90 9.09 -6.85 6.28
N ASP A 91 9.17 -6.80 4.96
CA ASP A 91 9.18 -7.95 4.05
C ASP A 91 8.05 -8.96 4.32
N PRO A 92 6.77 -8.54 4.24
CA PRO A 92 5.66 -9.36 4.69
C PRO A 92 5.46 -10.60 3.82
N HIS A 93 4.98 -11.67 4.45
CA HIS A 93 4.38 -12.80 3.76
C HIS A 93 2.93 -12.53 3.36
N ILE A 94 2.23 -11.72 4.17
CA ILE A 94 0.84 -11.36 3.97
C ILE A 94 0.70 -9.84 4.06
N TRP A 95 0.05 -9.25 3.08
CA TRP A 95 -0.39 -7.87 3.10
C TRP A 95 -1.90 -7.80 3.05
N VAL A 96 -2.49 -6.98 3.90
CA VAL A 96 -3.92 -6.67 3.88
C VAL A 96 -4.08 -5.15 4.00
N ASN A 97 -4.70 -4.51 3.02
CA ASN A 97 -5.27 -3.17 3.22
C ASN A 97 -6.78 -3.29 3.51
N VAL A 98 -7.25 -2.54 4.50
CA VAL A 98 -8.58 -2.69 5.07
C VAL A 98 -9.41 -1.45 4.71
N HIS A 99 -10.57 -1.68 4.12
CA HIS A 99 -11.49 -0.67 3.59
C HIS A 99 -12.91 -0.94 4.07
N SER A 100 -13.81 -0.01 3.81
CA SER A 100 -15.25 -0.20 3.98
C SER A 100 -16.02 0.47 2.85
N GLY A 101 -17.28 0.07 2.69
CA GLY A 101 -18.20 0.46 1.63
C GLY A 101 -19.00 -0.73 1.10
N MET A 102 -18.48 -1.94 1.32
CA MET A 102 -19.11 -3.20 1.00
C MET A 102 -18.55 -4.31 1.90
N GLU A 103 -18.92 -5.56 1.60
CA GLU A 103 -18.41 -6.74 2.32
C GLU A 103 -17.76 -7.71 1.35
N ALA A 104 -16.43 -7.75 1.39
CA ALA A 104 -15.65 -8.51 0.44
C ALA A 104 -14.25 -8.88 0.91
N LEU A 105 -13.74 -9.96 0.34
CA LEU A 105 -12.41 -10.50 0.50
C LEU A 105 -11.76 -10.53 -0.88
N PHE A 106 -11.12 -9.43 -1.27
CA PHE A 106 -10.47 -9.36 -2.56
C PHE A 106 -9.02 -9.82 -2.49
N MET A 107 -8.63 -10.45 -3.59
CA MET A 107 -7.26 -10.70 -3.98
C MET A 107 -6.99 -9.97 -5.31
N PRO A 108 -5.73 -9.85 -5.75
CA PRO A 108 -5.44 -9.27 -7.05
C PRO A 108 -6.24 -9.95 -8.17
N TYR A 109 -6.49 -9.26 -9.29
CA TYR A 109 -6.12 -7.87 -9.53
C TYR A 109 -7.28 -6.91 -9.25
N ASP A 110 -6.95 -5.68 -8.83
CA ASP A 110 -7.91 -4.58 -8.75
C ASP A 110 -8.07 -3.88 -10.12
N HIS A 111 -6.99 -3.78 -10.90
CA HIS A 111 -6.99 -3.17 -12.23
C HIS A 111 -7.45 -4.07 -13.38
N LYS A 112 -7.81 -5.33 -13.10
CA LYS A 112 -8.28 -6.32 -14.11
C LYS A 112 -9.45 -7.13 -13.55
N ASN A 113 -10.20 -7.76 -14.43
CA ASN A 113 -11.30 -8.67 -14.06
C ASN A 113 -10.86 -10.13 -13.82
N THR A 114 -9.55 -10.38 -13.70
CA THR A 114 -8.97 -11.71 -13.51
C THR A 114 -8.17 -11.78 -12.24
N THR A 115 -8.12 -12.95 -11.62
CA THR A 115 -7.14 -13.25 -10.58
C THR A 115 -5.81 -13.69 -11.20
N PRO A 116 -4.67 -13.58 -10.49
CA PRO A 116 -3.43 -14.24 -10.87
C PRO A 116 -3.64 -15.73 -11.12
N GLU A 117 -2.76 -16.32 -11.93
CA GLU A 117 -2.76 -17.75 -12.18
C GLU A 117 -1.83 -18.49 -11.21
N GLY A 118 -1.93 -19.82 -11.19
CA GLY A 118 -1.02 -20.70 -10.46
C GLY A 118 -1.49 -21.10 -9.05
N LEU A 119 -0.73 -22.00 -8.44
CA LEU A 119 -1.06 -22.65 -7.17
C LEU A 119 -1.26 -21.65 -6.02
N THR A 120 -0.40 -20.64 -5.92
CA THR A 120 -0.52 -19.57 -4.91
C THR A 120 -1.89 -18.89 -4.96
N SER A 121 -2.33 -18.51 -6.16
CA SER A 121 -3.63 -17.84 -6.34
C SER A 121 -4.79 -18.76 -5.94
N GLN A 122 -4.70 -20.05 -6.29
CA GLN A 122 -5.70 -21.05 -5.88
C GLN A 122 -5.76 -21.21 -4.35
N LEU A 123 -4.61 -21.24 -3.68
CA LEU A 123 -4.53 -21.33 -2.21
C LEU A 123 -5.05 -20.06 -1.53
N MET A 124 -4.70 -18.88 -2.06
CA MET A 124 -5.25 -17.61 -1.59
C MET A 124 -6.77 -17.62 -1.69
N LYS A 125 -7.33 -17.99 -2.85
CA LYS A 125 -8.77 -18.05 -3.06
C LYS A 125 -9.45 -19.03 -2.11
N SER A 126 -8.91 -20.25 -1.97
CA SER A 126 -9.43 -21.26 -1.04
C SER A 126 -9.43 -20.75 0.40
N MET A 127 -8.35 -20.10 0.84
CA MET A 127 -8.27 -19.52 2.18
C MET A 127 -9.35 -18.44 2.39
N LEU A 128 -9.60 -17.58 1.41
CA LEU A 128 -10.63 -16.55 1.51
C LEU A 128 -12.04 -17.15 1.52
N GLU A 129 -12.30 -18.18 0.72
CA GLU A 129 -13.58 -18.91 0.73
C GLU A 129 -13.83 -19.59 2.08
N ASP A 130 -12.80 -20.20 2.67
CA ASP A 130 -12.88 -20.81 4.00
C ASP A 130 -13.16 -19.76 5.08
N VAL A 131 -12.43 -18.64 5.07
CA VAL A 131 -12.67 -17.52 6.01
C VAL A 131 -14.09 -16.98 5.86
N ASN A 132 -14.57 -16.80 4.63
CA ASN A 132 -15.93 -16.35 4.35
C ASN A 132 -16.99 -17.31 4.89
N HIS A 133 -16.79 -18.60 4.69
CA HIS A 133 -17.71 -19.62 5.19
C HIS A 133 -17.79 -19.60 6.73
N HIS A 134 -16.64 -19.56 7.41
CA HIS A 134 -16.57 -19.72 8.87
C HIS A 134 -16.97 -18.46 9.66
N HIS A 135 -16.60 -17.27 9.18
CA HIS A 135 -16.79 -16.03 9.94
C HIS A 135 -17.91 -15.16 9.40
N PHE A 136 -18.20 -15.29 8.11
CA PHE A 136 -19.14 -14.41 7.45
C PHE A 136 -20.34 -15.16 6.90
N GLN A 137 -20.51 -16.47 7.08
CA GLN A 137 -21.69 -17.19 6.53
C GLN A 137 -21.83 -17.05 5.00
N GLY A 138 -20.73 -16.81 4.28
CA GLY A 138 -20.70 -16.71 2.83
C GLY A 138 -21.22 -15.40 2.21
N ARG A 139 -21.52 -14.36 3.00
CA ARG A 139 -22.03 -13.06 2.47
C ARG A 139 -20.95 -12.18 1.84
N CYS A 140 -19.67 -12.40 2.11
CA CYS A 140 -18.63 -11.59 1.46
C CYS A 140 -18.43 -12.04 0.01
N LEU A 141 -18.23 -11.07 -0.90
CA LEU A 141 -17.73 -11.38 -2.24
C LEU A 141 -16.27 -11.84 -2.16
N VAL A 142 -15.88 -12.85 -2.94
CA VAL A 142 -14.51 -13.37 -2.97
C VAL A 142 -14.00 -13.40 -4.41
N GLY A 143 -12.83 -12.82 -4.67
CA GLY A 143 -12.23 -12.84 -6.01
C GLY A 143 -11.33 -11.65 -6.31
N SER A 144 -11.16 -11.37 -7.59
CA SER A 144 -10.41 -10.19 -8.06
C SER A 144 -11.18 -8.91 -7.71
N GLY A 145 -10.50 -7.90 -7.17
CA GLY A 145 -11.14 -6.60 -6.88
C GLY A 145 -11.83 -6.01 -8.10
N GLY A 146 -11.14 -5.98 -9.25
CA GLY A 146 -11.71 -5.43 -10.49
C GLY A 146 -12.82 -6.29 -11.08
N GLY A 147 -12.76 -7.61 -10.90
CA GLY A 147 -13.77 -8.54 -11.40
C GLY A 147 -15.02 -8.63 -10.53
N SER A 148 -14.88 -8.45 -9.21
CA SER A 148 -15.95 -8.63 -8.24
C SER A 148 -16.73 -7.35 -7.94
N VAL A 149 -16.09 -6.17 -8.01
CA VAL A 149 -16.75 -4.88 -7.73
C VAL A 149 -17.45 -4.30 -8.96
N GLY A 150 -16.97 -4.63 -10.16
CA GLY A 150 -17.57 -4.19 -11.43
C GLY A 150 -16.97 -2.91 -12.03
N TYR A 151 -15.87 -2.38 -11.46
CA TYR A 151 -15.03 -1.34 -12.06
C TYR A 151 -13.55 -1.66 -11.82
N PHE A 152 -12.64 -1.05 -12.59
CA PHE A 152 -11.20 -1.29 -12.46
C PHE A 152 -10.51 -0.16 -11.71
N ALA A 153 -9.81 -0.52 -10.63
CA ALA A 153 -9.03 0.42 -9.85
C ALA A 153 -7.55 0.32 -10.24
N HIS A 154 -6.99 1.43 -10.73
CA HIS A 154 -5.59 1.52 -11.15
C HIS A 154 -4.71 2.13 -10.06
N GLY A 155 -3.44 1.74 -9.97
CA GLY A 155 -2.53 2.30 -8.98
C GLY A 155 -2.87 1.93 -7.53
N THR A 156 -3.38 0.71 -7.30
CA THR A 156 -3.75 0.24 -5.95
C THR A 156 -2.56 -0.35 -5.19
N THR A 157 -2.66 -0.35 -3.87
CA THR A 157 -1.66 -0.98 -3.00
C THR A 157 -1.56 -2.48 -3.25
N THR A 158 -2.70 -3.16 -3.37
CA THR A 158 -2.76 -4.63 -3.47
C THR A 158 -2.09 -5.15 -4.74
N ASP A 159 -2.34 -4.48 -5.87
CA ASP A 159 -1.69 -4.83 -7.12
C ASP A 159 -0.18 -4.57 -7.08
N TYR A 160 0.27 -3.47 -6.46
CA TYR A 160 1.70 -3.23 -6.25
C TYR A 160 2.35 -4.29 -5.34
N MET A 161 1.68 -4.67 -4.26
CA MET A 161 2.20 -5.67 -3.33
C MET A 161 2.37 -7.03 -4.01
N HIS A 162 1.44 -7.41 -4.88
CA HIS A 162 1.54 -8.60 -5.68
C HIS A 162 2.60 -8.50 -6.79
N ASP A 163 2.50 -7.52 -7.68
CA ASP A 163 3.29 -7.49 -8.92
C ASP A 163 4.72 -7.00 -8.72
N ILE A 164 4.93 -6.03 -7.83
CA ILE A 164 6.23 -5.37 -7.68
C ILE A 164 6.92 -5.82 -6.40
N ALA A 165 6.23 -5.77 -5.26
CA ALA A 165 6.83 -6.17 -3.98
C ALA A 165 6.93 -7.69 -3.81
N LYS A 166 6.23 -8.47 -4.65
CA LYS A 166 6.21 -9.93 -4.62
C LYS A 166 5.83 -10.49 -3.23
N VAL A 167 4.88 -9.82 -2.58
CA VAL A 167 4.28 -10.35 -1.34
C VAL A 167 3.53 -11.64 -1.70
N PRO A 168 3.81 -12.76 -1.02
CA PRO A 168 3.17 -14.06 -1.28
C PRO A 168 1.65 -13.98 -1.35
N MET A 169 1.03 -13.30 -0.38
CA MET A 169 -0.41 -13.13 -0.32
C MET A 169 -0.75 -11.67 -0.06
N ALA A 170 -1.35 -11.00 -1.05
CA ALA A 170 -1.81 -9.61 -0.93
C ALA A 170 -3.33 -9.57 -1.07
N PHE A 171 -4.00 -8.78 -0.23
CA PHE A 171 -5.45 -8.72 -0.16
C PHE A 171 -5.97 -7.31 0.08
N THR A 172 -7.17 -7.05 -0.44
CA THR A 172 -8.02 -5.89 -0.10
C THR A 172 -9.27 -6.41 0.59
N PHE A 173 -9.47 -6.04 1.85
CA PHE A 173 -10.66 -6.46 2.62
C PHE A 173 -11.62 -5.30 2.80
N GLU A 174 -12.88 -5.50 2.43
CA GLU A 174 -13.98 -4.57 2.61
C GLU A 174 -14.82 -5.06 3.79
N ILE A 175 -14.77 -4.35 4.91
CA ILE A 175 -15.19 -4.91 6.20
C ILE A 175 -16.64 -4.66 6.59
N TYR A 176 -17.27 -3.69 5.94
CA TYR A 176 -18.61 -3.26 6.25
C TYR A 176 -19.14 -2.40 5.10
N GLY A 177 -20.41 -2.58 4.75
CA GLY A 177 -21.14 -1.64 3.90
C GLY A 177 -22.62 -1.69 4.23
N ASN A 178 -23.27 -0.54 4.28
CA ASN A 178 -24.72 -0.47 4.43
C ASN A 178 -25.39 -0.14 3.09
N PRO A 179 -25.90 -1.13 2.35
CA PRO A 179 -26.52 -0.90 1.04
C PRO A 179 -27.85 -0.12 1.13
N SER A 180 -28.44 0.01 2.32
CA SER A 180 -29.66 0.79 2.56
C SER A 180 -29.36 2.25 2.97
N ALA A 181 -28.10 2.64 3.13
CA ALA A 181 -27.74 4.03 3.38
C ALA A 181 -27.95 4.89 2.13
N SER A 182 -28.33 6.15 2.33
CA SER A 182 -28.34 7.13 1.22
C SER A 182 -26.91 7.39 0.76
N SER A 183 -26.70 7.67 -0.53
CA SER A 183 -25.41 8.14 -1.06
C SER A 183 -24.91 9.44 -0.42
N LYS A 184 -25.77 10.15 0.31
CA LYS A 184 -25.41 11.36 1.07
C LYS A 184 -25.04 11.10 2.53
N ASP A 185 -25.28 9.88 3.03
CA ASP A 185 -25.00 9.48 4.41
C ASP A 185 -23.80 8.52 4.45
N CYS A 186 -22.63 9.08 4.13
CA CYS A 186 -21.39 8.32 4.07
C CYS A 186 -21.03 7.71 5.43
N PHE A 187 -21.33 8.39 6.55
CA PHE A 187 -21.06 7.83 7.87
C PHE A 187 -21.77 6.48 8.06
N LYS A 188 -23.08 6.41 7.78
CA LYS A 188 -23.86 5.17 7.88
C LYS A 188 -23.50 4.16 6.80
N MET A 189 -23.11 4.62 5.61
CA MET A 189 -22.68 3.75 4.52
C MET A 189 -21.42 2.96 4.90
N PHE A 190 -20.45 3.63 5.51
CA PHE A 190 -19.11 3.10 5.79
C PHE A 190 -18.91 2.59 7.21
N ASN A 191 -19.85 2.86 8.14
CA ASN A 191 -19.70 2.51 9.55
C ASN A 191 -20.97 1.90 10.16
N PRO A 192 -20.84 0.90 11.04
CA PRO A 192 -21.89 0.50 11.96
C PRO A 192 -22.34 1.67 12.83
N VAL A 193 -23.64 1.99 12.81
CA VAL A 193 -24.21 3.09 13.61
C VAL A 193 -24.86 2.62 14.92
N ASP A 194 -25.00 1.31 15.10
CA ASP A 194 -25.55 0.69 16.31
C ASP A 194 -24.53 -0.26 16.96
N ALA A 195 -24.61 -0.39 18.29
CA ALA A 195 -23.64 -1.14 19.07
C ALA A 195 -23.63 -2.64 18.74
N ALA A 196 -24.79 -3.22 18.40
CA ALA A 196 -24.89 -4.65 18.09
C ALA A 196 -24.19 -4.99 16.77
N THR A 197 -24.43 -4.18 15.73
CA THR A 197 -23.73 -4.31 14.45
C THR A 197 -22.23 -4.04 14.60
N PHE A 198 -21.85 -3.01 15.36
CA PHE A 198 -20.44 -2.72 15.63
C PHE A 198 -19.73 -3.91 16.29
N GLN A 199 -20.30 -4.46 17.35
CA GLN A 199 -19.73 -5.60 18.08
C GLN A 199 -19.66 -6.85 17.20
N ARG A 200 -20.67 -7.11 16.37
CA ARG A 200 -20.65 -8.22 15.41
C ARG A 200 -19.52 -8.05 14.39
N VAL A 201 -19.43 -6.90 13.73
CA VAL A 201 -18.38 -6.61 12.73
C VAL A 201 -16.99 -6.77 13.34
N VAL A 202 -16.76 -6.22 14.53
CA VAL A 202 -15.48 -6.36 15.23
C VAL A 202 -15.20 -7.83 15.57
N ALA A 203 -16.19 -8.57 16.09
CA ALA A 203 -16.00 -9.97 16.46
C ALA A 203 -15.71 -10.86 15.24
N ASP A 204 -16.45 -10.70 14.15
CA ASP A 204 -16.30 -11.48 12.92
C ASP A 204 -14.92 -11.23 12.30
N TRP A 205 -14.49 -9.96 12.18
CA TRP A 205 -13.20 -9.62 11.60
C TRP A 205 -12.02 -9.99 12.49
N CYS A 206 -12.12 -9.83 13.82
CA CYS A 206 -11.12 -10.37 14.74
C CYS A 206 -10.98 -11.89 14.57
N GLY A 207 -12.10 -12.61 14.47
CA GLY A 207 -12.10 -14.05 14.19
C GLY A 207 -11.43 -14.39 12.85
N ALA A 208 -11.78 -13.67 11.78
CA ALA A 208 -11.21 -13.87 10.46
C ALA A 208 -9.69 -13.68 10.43
N PHE A 209 -9.18 -12.57 11.00
CA PHE A 209 -7.74 -12.34 11.09
C PHE A 209 -7.03 -13.42 11.91
N LEU A 210 -7.59 -13.84 13.04
CA LEU A 210 -7.04 -14.93 13.84
C LEU A 210 -6.98 -16.25 13.07
N THR A 211 -8.02 -16.57 12.27
CA THR A 211 -7.99 -17.74 11.38
C THR A 211 -6.89 -17.61 10.34
N ILE A 212 -6.76 -16.46 9.69
CA ILE A 212 -5.68 -16.22 8.70
C ILE A 212 -4.31 -16.40 9.35
N PHE A 213 -4.07 -15.82 10.53
CA PHE A 213 -2.79 -15.96 11.22
C PHE A 213 -2.45 -17.42 11.59
N LYS A 214 -3.49 -18.22 11.89
CA LYS A 214 -3.35 -19.65 12.21
C LYS A 214 -3.03 -20.50 10.98
N THR A 215 -3.71 -20.27 9.87
CA THR A 215 -3.64 -21.16 8.69
C THR A 215 -2.55 -20.78 7.70
N SER A 216 -2.22 -19.50 7.61
CA SER A 216 -1.28 -18.99 6.61
C SER A 216 0.14 -19.55 6.70
N PRO A 217 0.74 -19.79 7.89
CA PRO A 217 2.08 -20.38 7.97
C PRO A 217 2.17 -21.74 7.28
N GLU A 218 1.14 -22.57 7.37
CA GLU A 218 1.10 -23.89 6.72
C GLU A 218 0.91 -23.76 5.21
N LEU A 219 0.03 -22.87 4.76
CA LEU A 219 -0.18 -22.56 3.35
C LEU A 219 1.08 -22.03 2.66
N LEU A 220 1.82 -21.14 3.34
CA LEU A 220 3.08 -20.59 2.82
C LEU A 220 4.17 -21.66 2.70
N ARG A 221 4.20 -22.64 3.60
CA ARG A 221 5.12 -23.78 3.53
C ARG A 221 4.74 -24.74 2.40
N SER A 222 3.46 -25.08 2.26
CA SER A 222 3.00 -26.06 1.27
C SER A 222 3.24 -25.59 -0.17
N ALA A 223 3.20 -24.28 -0.41
CA ALA A 223 3.46 -23.69 -1.71
C ALA A 223 4.95 -23.36 -1.98
N ASN A 224 5.89 -23.75 -1.10
CA ASN A 224 7.31 -23.37 -1.16
C ASN A 224 7.53 -21.85 -1.29
N MET A 225 6.60 -21.03 -0.81
CA MET A 225 6.60 -19.57 -1.04
C MET A 225 7.62 -18.81 -0.19
N THR A 226 8.33 -19.50 0.70
CA THR A 226 9.40 -18.95 1.54
C THR A 226 10.80 -19.26 1.00
N GLN A 227 10.91 -20.02 -0.10
CA GLN A 227 12.19 -20.47 -0.63
C GLN A 227 12.96 -19.28 -1.26
N GLY A 228 13.99 -18.80 -0.55
CA GLY A 228 14.82 -17.65 -0.95
C GLY A 228 14.74 -16.42 -0.04
N ARG A 229 13.84 -16.39 0.96
CA ARG A 229 13.67 -15.28 1.91
C ARG A 229 14.33 -15.49 3.29
N TRP A 230 14.90 -16.66 3.55
CA TRP A 230 15.58 -16.96 4.81
C TRP A 230 16.95 -16.27 4.88
N ILE A 231 17.02 -15.06 5.44
CA ILE A 231 18.25 -14.54 6.02
C ILE A 231 18.15 -14.79 7.53
N SER A 232 19.06 -15.63 8.04
CA SER A 232 19.17 -15.91 9.47
C SER A 232 19.36 -14.60 10.23
N ILE A 233 18.40 -14.22 11.07
CA ILE A 233 18.61 -13.20 12.10
C ILE A 233 19.32 -13.91 13.26
N GLY A 234 20.61 -14.18 13.05
CA GLY A 234 21.56 -14.56 14.07
C GLY A 234 22.53 -13.40 14.22
N GLY A 235 22.52 -12.77 15.39
CA GLY A 235 23.27 -11.55 15.65
C GLY A 235 24.75 -11.69 15.35
N ASP A 236 25.25 -10.82 14.48
CA ASP A 236 26.60 -10.29 14.57
C ASP A 236 26.61 -8.89 13.94
N SER A 237 26.85 -7.92 14.82
CA SER A 237 27.57 -6.66 14.59
C SER A 237 27.42 -5.95 13.23
N VAL A 238 26.83 -4.76 13.29
CA VAL A 238 26.75 -3.71 12.26
C VAL A 238 28.13 -3.20 11.76
N GLU A 239 29.26 -3.75 12.22
CA GLU A 239 30.60 -3.26 11.89
C GLU A 239 31.28 -3.98 10.70
N GLY A 240 30.71 -5.06 10.16
CA GLY A 240 31.37 -5.89 9.13
C GLY A 240 31.24 -5.42 7.66
N LEU A 241 30.33 -4.50 7.36
CA LEU A 241 29.92 -4.23 5.97
C LEU A 241 30.76 -3.17 5.22
N LEU A 242 31.86 -2.68 5.81
CA LEU A 242 32.69 -1.62 5.22
C LEU A 242 34.11 -2.06 4.80
N LEU A 243 34.50 -3.34 4.92
CA LEU A 243 35.90 -3.75 4.69
C LEU A 243 36.17 -4.90 3.71
N GLU A 244 35.19 -5.38 2.94
CA GLU A 244 35.49 -6.31 1.83
C GLU A 244 35.00 -5.80 0.48
N ARG A 245 35.80 -4.94 -0.15
CA ARG A 245 35.74 -4.78 -1.60
C ARG A 245 37.12 -4.46 -2.19
N ASN A 246 38.00 -5.46 -2.16
CA ASN A 246 39.17 -5.53 -3.05
C ASN A 246 39.47 -6.99 -3.39
N GLY A 247 38.98 -7.47 -4.54
CA GLY A 247 39.32 -8.82 -5.02
C GLY A 247 38.44 -9.37 -6.14
N ARG A 248 38.88 -9.17 -7.40
CA ARG A 248 38.71 -10.03 -8.59
C ARG A 248 37.36 -10.74 -8.86
N GLY A 249 36.61 -10.17 -9.81
CA GLY A 249 36.31 -10.77 -11.13
C GLY A 249 35.40 -12.00 -11.25
N ARG A 250 34.21 -11.81 -11.86
CA ARG A 250 33.72 -12.48 -13.11
C ARG A 250 32.18 -12.58 -13.13
N GLY A 251 31.55 -12.05 -14.19
CA GLY A 251 30.18 -12.37 -14.61
C GLY A 251 29.14 -11.25 -14.44
N LYS A 252 29.00 -10.37 -15.44
CA LYS A 252 27.94 -9.35 -15.53
C LYS A 252 26.56 -10.02 -15.72
N LYS A 253 25.71 -9.95 -14.69
CA LYS A 253 24.28 -9.69 -14.83
C LYS A 253 24.03 -8.37 -14.10
N THR A 254 23.78 -7.30 -14.85
CA THR A 254 23.49 -5.98 -14.29
C THR A 254 22.07 -6.01 -13.72
N ASP A 255 21.97 -6.08 -12.40
CA ASP A 255 20.71 -5.98 -11.67
C ASP A 255 20.07 -4.60 -11.93
N GLY A 256 18.76 -4.58 -12.19
CA GLY A 256 17.98 -3.34 -12.43
C GLY A 256 18.04 -2.31 -11.28
N LEU A 257 18.55 -2.73 -10.12
CA LEU A 257 18.87 -1.86 -9.00
C LEU A 257 20.02 -0.88 -9.31
N GLU A 258 21.04 -1.34 -10.05
CA GLU A 258 22.19 -0.51 -10.44
C GLU A 258 21.77 0.55 -11.48
N PHE A 259 20.84 0.18 -12.37
CA PHE A 259 20.24 1.11 -13.33
C PHE A 259 19.42 2.20 -12.63
N GLY A 260 18.52 1.83 -11.71
CA GLY A 260 17.70 2.79 -10.97
C GLY A 260 18.50 3.73 -10.06
N MET A 261 19.60 3.25 -9.46
CA MET A 261 20.51 4.10 -8.70
C MET A 261 21.34 5.03 -9.60
N SER A 262 21.69 4.61 -10.81
CA SER A 262 22.37 5.45 -11.80
C SER A 262 21.47 6.59 -12.30
N GLU A 263 20.18 6.31 -12.50
CA GLU A 263 19.20 7.31 -12.90
C GLU A 263 18.98 8.33 -11.78
N MET A 264 18.80 7.88 -10.52
CA MET A 264 18.69 8.80 -9.38
C MET A 264 19.92 9.71 -9.23
N ARG A 265 21.14 9.20 -9.44
CA ARG A 265 22.36 10.02 -9.44
C ARG A 265 22.37 11.05 -10.58
N THR A 266 21.81 10.68 -11.73
CA THR A 266 21.71 11.57 -12.89
C THR A 266 20.68 12.68 -12.64
N TYR A 267 19.50 12.34 -12.14
CA TYR A 267 18.48 13.32 -11.75
C TYR A 267 18.97 14.25 -10.63
N PHE A 268 19.69 13.73 -9.64
CA PHE A 268 20.29 14.55 -8.58
C PHE A 268 21.34 15.52 -9.13
N ARG A 269 22.20 15.07 -10.05
CA ARG A 269 23.17 15.96 -10.72
C ARG A 269 22.48 17.06 -11.54
N LEU A 270 21.43 16.71 -12.29
CA LEU A 270 20.64 17.68 -13.07
C LEU A 270 19.90 18.68 -12.17
N PHE A 271 19.38 18.23 -11.03
CA PHE A 271 18.76 19.09 -10.02
C PHE A 271 19.76 20.08 -9.40
N ILE A 272 20.96 19.61 -9.00
CA ILE A 272 22.01 20.50 -8.50
C ILE A 272 22.42 21.51 -9.57
N LEU A 273 22.58 21.07 -10.83
CA LEU A 273 22.91 21.95 -11.96
C LEU A 273 21.84 23.03 -12.18
N SER A 274 20.55 22.67 -12.09
CA SER A 274 19.44 23.62 -12.25
C SER A 274 19.39 24.63 -11.10
N CYS A 275 19.65 24.20 -9.85
CA CYS A 275 19.81 25.10 -8.71
C CYS A 275 20.96 26.10 -8.92
N PHE A 276 22.11 25.66 -9.44
CA PHE A 276 23.24 26.55 -9.76
C PHE A 276 22.87 27.58 -10.83
N PHE A 277 22.18 27.18 -11.90
CA PHE A 277 21.73 28.13 -12.93
C PHE A 277 20.70 29.12 -12.40
N LEU A 278 19.76 28.67 -11.56
CA LEU A 278 18.80 29.54 -10.87
C LEU A 278 19.50 30.58 -9.99
N MET A 279 20.49 30.17 -9.20
CA MET A 279 21.30 31.10 -8.40
C MET A 279 22.05 32.09 -9.29
N PHE A 280 22.67 31.64 -10.38
CA PHE A 280 23.39 32.51 -11.30
C PHE A 280 22.47 33.55 -11.99
N MET A 281 21.26 33.15 -12.39
CA MET A 281 20.25 34.05 -12.95
C MET A 281 19.78 35.08 -11.92
N PHE A 282 19.56 34.68 -10.67
CA PHE A 282 19.20 35.59 -9.58
C PHE A 282 20.32 36.59 -9.28
N CYS A 283 21.56 36.12 -9.14
CA CYS A 283 22.72 36.98 -8.92
C CYS A 283 22.92 37.96 -10.08
N SER A 284 22.81 37.49 -11.34
CA SER A 284 22.95 38.35 -12.53
C SER A 284 21.86 39.42 -12.64
N ARG A 285 20.62 39.12 -12.21
CA ARG A 285 19.53 40.11 -12.15
C ARG A 285 19.76 41.15 -11.07
N ILE A 286 20.27 40.77 -9.90
CA ILE A 286 20.60 41.69 -8.81
C ILE A 286 21.75 42.64 -9.24
N THR A 287 22.77 42.15 -9.93
CA THR A 287 23.88 42.98 -10.42
C THR A 287 23.42 43.98 -11.48
N LYS A 288 22.53 43.59 -12.40
CA LYS A 288 21.94 44.50 -13.40
C LYS A 288 21.04 45.57 -12.78
N SER A 289 20.33 45.25 -11.69
CA SER A 289 19.53 46.21 -10.93
C SER A 289 20.40 47.28 -10.25
N LYS A 290 21.52 46.88 -9.63
CA LYS A 290 22.46 47.83 -9.00
C LYS A 290 23.17 48.75 -9.99
N CYS A 291 23.56 48.25 -11.17
CA CYS A 291 24.18 49.09 -12.21
C CYS A 291 23.23 50.12 -12.84
N ARG A 292 21.91 49.93 -12.77
CA ARG A 292 20.93 50.94 -13.23
C ARG A 292 20.68 52.08 -12.23
N HIS A 293 20.98 51.87 -10.95
CA HIS A 293 20.88 52.92 -9.92
C HIS A 293 22.18 53.70 -9.71
N GLY A 294 23.32 53.21 -10.22
CA GLY A 294 24.62 53.86 -10.08
C GLY A 294 24.98 54.87 -11.19
N SER A 295 24.17 55.00 -12.23
CA SER A 295 24.49 55.78 -13.44
C SER A 295 23.64 57.04 -13.64
N SER A 296 22.95 57.53 -12.61
CA SER A 296 22.21 58.81 -12.65
C SER A 296 22.84 59.95 -11.82
N LEU A 297 24.12 59.85 -11.45
CA LEU A 297 24.88 60.92 -10.79
C LEU A 297 26.21 61.10 -11.50
N HIS A 298 26.18 61.77 -12.65
CA HIS A 298 27.24 62.61 -13.23
C HIS A 298 26.93 62.86 -14.72
N ALA A 299 26.16 63.90 -14.98
CA ALA A 299 26.20 64.81 -16.13
C ALA A 299 25.11 65.86 -15.93
#